data_AF-A0A8J0TXE0-F1
#
_entry.id   AF-A0A8J0TXE0-F1
#
_cell.length_a   1.000
_cell.length_b   1.000
_cell.length_c   1.000
_cell.angle_alpha   90.00
_cell.angle_beta   90.00
_cell.angle_gamma   90.00
#
_symmetry.space_group_name_H-M   'P 1'
#
loop_
_entity.id
_entity.type
_entity.pdbx_description
1 polymer ?
#
loop_
_entity_poly.entity_id
_entity_poly.type
_entity_poly.pdbx_seq_one_letter_code
_entity_poly.pdbx_strand_id
1 'polypeptide(L)'
;MGYLGFGTDSQQGQMHFLCYSGTTLEEEFYEHTKTLWQDEGVRACYERSNEYQLIDCAQYFLDKIDIVKQNDYTPSDQDLLRCRVLTSGIFETKFQVDKVNFHMFDVGGQRDERRKWIQCFNDVTAIIFVVASSSYNMVIREDNHTNRLQEALNLFKSIWNNRWLRTISVILFLNKQDLLAEKVNAGKSKIEDYFPEFARYTTPDDATPEVGEDPRVTRAKYFIRDEFLRISTASGDGRHYCYPHFTCAVDTENIRRVFNDCRDIIQRMHLRQYELL
;
A
#
# COMPACT_ATOMS: atom_id res chain seq x y z
N MET A 1 15.86 -16.04 -13.94
CA MET A 1 14.54 -15.37 -13.91
C MET A 1 14.79 -13.87 -13.94
N GLY A 2 14.51 -13.23 -15.07
CA GLY A 2 14.58 -11.77 -15.18
C GLY A 2 13.37 -11.14 -14.52
N TYR A 3 13.56 -10.02 -13.83
CA TYR A 3 12.46 -9.23 -13.27
C TYR A 3 12.01 -8.20 -14.31
N LEU A 4 10.69 -8.11 -14.53
CA LEU A 4 10.06 -6.95 -15.17
C LEU A 4 9.98 -5.83 -14.14
N GLY A 5 10.71 -4.74 -14.38
CA GLY A 5 10.64 -3.51 -13.60
C GLY A 5 10.78 -2.33 -14.55
N PHE A 6 10.34 -1.15 -14.15
CA PHE A 6 10.67 0.06 -14.87
C PHE A 6 11.83 0.74 -14.14
N GLY A 7 12.89 1.07 -14.88
CA GLY A 7 14.01 1.86 -14.38
C GLY A 7 13.90 3.31 -14.87
N THR A 8 14.23 4.27 -14.02
CA THR A 8 14.44 5.66 -14.43
C THR A 8 15.89 5.82 -14.86
N ASP A 9 16.14 6.24 -16.10
CA ASP A 9 17.46 6.78 -16.46
C ASP A 9 17.61 8.17 -15.82
N SER A 10 18.62 8.32 -14.96
CA SER A 10 18.81 9.50 -14.10
C SER A 10 19.17 10.77 -14.88
N GLN A 11 19.32 10.69 -16.20
CA GLN A 11 19.67 11.83 -17.05
C GLN A 11 18.52 12.35 -17.93
N GLN A 12 17.40 11.64 -18.11
CA GLN A 12 16.37 12.04 -19.09
C GLN A 12 14.91 11.96 -18.66
N GLY A 13 14.59 11.42 -17.48
CA GLY A 13 13.20 11.41 -16.98
C GLY A 13 12.21 10.66 -17.88
N GLN A 14 12.69 9.82 -18.81
CA GLN A 14 11.85 8.94 -19.63
C GLN A 14 11.73 7.56 -18.97
N MET A 15 10.50 7.10 -18.80
CA MET A 15 10.17 5.75 -18.33
C MET A 15 10.05 4.84 -19.55
N HIS A 16 11.04 3.98 -19.74
CA HIS A 16 11.02 2.94 -20.77
C HIS A 16 10.61 1.61 -20.14
N PHE A 17 9.99 0.72 -20.93
CA PHE A 17 9.80 -0.69 -20.56
C PHE A 17 11.17 -1.37 -20.56
N LEU A 18 11.93 -1.17 -19.49
CA LEU A 18 13.31 -1.61 -19.40
C LEU A 18 13.39 -2.93 -18.65
N CYS A 19 13.67 -4.01 -19.38
CA CYS A 19 14.53 -5.04 -18.81
C CYS A 19 15.81 -4.33 -18.30
N TYR A 20 16.40 -4.80 -17.19
CA TYR A 20 17.54 -4.20 -16.47
C TYR A 20 18.82 -3.90 -17.31
N SER A 21 18.74 -3.97 -18.64
CA SER A 21 19.81 -3.96 -19.64
C SER A 21 19.61 -2.99 -20.82
N GLY A 22 18.61 -2.10 -20.85
CA GLY A 22 18.47 -1.17 -22.00
C GLY A 22 18.06 -1.83 -23.32
N THR A 23 17.57 -3.07 -23.25
CA THR A 23 17.17 -3.86 -24.42
C THR A 23 15.72 -3.58 -24.77
N THR A 24 15.48 -3.06 -25.97
CA THR A 24 14.16 -3.05 -26.59
C THR A 24 13.62 -4.48 -26.64
N LEU A 25 12.41 -4.69 -26.13
CA LEU A 25 11.73 -5.98 -26.25
C LEU A 25 11.29 -6.16 -27.70
N GLU A 26 11.58 -7.33 -28.26
CA GLU A 26 11.21 -7.67 -29.65
C GLU A 26 9.69 -7.81 -29.79
N GLU A 27 9.17 -7.56 -31.00
CA GLU A 27 7.73 -7.68 -31.29
C GLU A 27 7.17 -9.06 -30.92
N GLU A 28 7.97 -10.11 -31.16
CA GLU A 28 7.66 -11.50 -30.82
C GLU A 28 7.34 -11.69 -29.32
N PHE A 29 8.02 -10.96 -28.43
CA PHE A 29 7.74 -11.02 -26.98
C PHE A 29 6.31 -10.57 -26.67
N TYR A 30 5.87 -9.45 -27.26
CA TYR A 30 4.55 -8.90 -26.99
C TYR A 30 3.44 -9.79 -27.55
N GLU A 31 3.62 -10.32 -28.76
CA GLU A 31 2.65 -11.22 -29.40
C GLU A 31 2.51 -12.54 -28.63
N HIS A 32 3.63 -13.14 -28.20
CA HIS A 32 3.61 -14.34 -27.37
C HIS A 32 2.95 -14.09 -26.01
N THR A 33 3.29 -12.96 -25.36
CA THR A 33 2.70 -12.59 -24.07
C THR A 33 1.19 -12.38 -24.19
N LYS A 34 0.74 -11.71 -25.24
CA LYS A 34 -0.69 -11.47 -25.52
C LYS A 34 -1.44 -12.77 -25.78
N THR A 35 -0.88 -13.64 -26.62
CA THR A 35 -1.47 -14.95 -26.93
C THR A 35 -1.63 -15.78 -25.66
N LEU A 36 -0.59 -15.86 -24.82
CA LEU A 36 -0.66 -16.55 -23.54
C LEU A 36 -1.68 -15.89 -22.61
N TRP A 37 -1.75 -14.56 -22.55
CA TRP A 37 -2.70 -13.89 -21.67
C TRP A 37 -4.16 -14.13 -22.03
N GLN A 38 -4.45 -14.39 -23.31
CA GLN A 38 -5.79 -14.73 -23.79
C GLN A 38 -6.16 -16.20 -23.57
N ASP A 39 -5.20 -17.07 -23.24
CA ASP A 39 -5.44 -18.48 -22.95
C ASP A 39 -6.21 -18.67 -21.63
N GLU A 40 -7.28 -19.47 -21.65
CA GLU A 40 -8.12 -19.70 -20.48
C GLU A 40 -7.37 -20.40 -19.34
N GLY A 41 -6.40 -21.27 -19.66
CA GLY A 41 -5.55 -21.93 -18.67
C GLY A 41 -4.61 -20.95 -17.97
N VAL A 42 -4.04 -20.00 -18.70
CA VAL A 42 -3.24 -18.90 -18.14
C VAL A 42 -4.09 -17.98 -17.29
N ARG A 43 -5.29 -17.58 -17.75
CA ARG A 43 -6.24 -16.80 -16.94
C ARG A 43 -6.65 -17.54 -15.67
N ALA A 44 -6.91 -18.84 -15.74
CA ALA A 44 -7.22 -19.66 -14.57
C ALA A 44 -6.04 -19.75 -13.59
N CYS A 45 -4.80 -19.81 -14.08
CA CYS A 45 -3.60 -19.72 -13.26
C CYS A 45 -3.47 -18.35 -12.58
N TYR A 46 -3.76 -17.27 -13.30
CA TYR A 46 -3.79 -15.91 -12.76
C TYR A 46 -4.81 -15.74 -11.63
N GLU A 47 -6.01 -16.31 -11.75
CA GLU A 47 -7.01 -16.26 -10.67
C GLU A 47 -6.56 -16.94 -9.37
N ARG A 48 -5.55 -17.81 -9.45
CA ARG A 48 -4.89 -18.49 -8.33
C ARG A 48 -3.57 -17.81 -7.93
N SER A 49 -3.35 -16.56 -8.34
CA SER A 49 -2.09 -15.84 -8.08
C SER A 49 -1.79 -15.57 -6.62
N ASN A 50 -2.71 -15.86 -5.69
CA ASN A 50 -2.43 -15.81 -4.27
C ASN A 50 -1.56 -16.99 -3.79
N GLU A 51 -1.47 -18.06 -4.58
CA GLU A 51 -0.66 -19.26 -4.30
C GLU A 51 0.82 -19.07 -4.66
N TYR A 52 1.16 -17.99 -5.37
CA TYR A 52 2.52 -17.65 -5.79
C TYR A 52 2.76 -16.13 -5.76
N GLN A 53 3.98 -15.69 -6.06
CA GLN A 53 4.35 -14.28 -5.92
C GLN A 53 4.15 -13.48 -7.21
N LEU A 54 2.92 -13.05 -7.49
CA LEU A 54 2.62 -12.16 -8.61
C LEU A 54 2.69 -10.67 -8.20
N ILE A 55 2.95 -9.79 -9.18
CA ILE A 55 2.87 -8.33 -9.00
C ILE A 55 1.42 -7.85 -9.21
N ASP A 56 0.95 -6.96 -8.36
CA ASP A 56 -0.46 -6.53 -8.37
C ASP A 56 -0.88 -5.80 -9.66
N CYS A 57 0.08 -5.20 -10.37
CA CYS A 57 -0.16 -4.52 -11.64
C CYS A 57 -0.12 -5.45 -12.87
N ALA A 58 0.04 -6.77 -12.68
CA ALA A 58 0.15 -7.73 -13.78
C ALA A 58 -1.03 -7.62 -14.75
N GLN A 59 -2.27 -7.75 -14.27
CA GLN A 59 -3.45 -7.65 -15.13
C GLN A 59 -3.53 -6.30 -15.85
N TYR A 60 -3.28 -5.19 -15.13
CA TYR A 60 -3.35 -3.85 -15.71
C TYR A 60 -2.43 -3.68 -16.93
N PHE A 61 -1.18 -4.16 -16.85
CA PHE A 61 -0.25 -4.09 -17.98
C PHE A 61 -0.50 -5.16 -19.04
N LEU A 62 -0.90 -6.37 -18.65
CA LEU A 62 -1.22 -7.46 -19.58
C LEU A 62 -2.47 -7.15 -20.43
N ASP A 63 -3.46 -6.49 -19.84
CA ASP A 63 -4.66 -6.01 -20.56
C ASP A 63 -4.32 -4.84 -21.52
N LYS A 64 -3.15 -4.20 -21.37
CA LYS A 64 -2.68 -3.05 -22.16
C LYS A 64 -1.49 -3.36 -23.07
N ILE A 65 -1.18 -4.64 -23.35
CA ILE A 65 0.00 -5.04 -24.16
C ILE A 65 0.05 -4.31 -25.50
N ASP A 66 -1.08 -4.16 -26.20
CA ASP A 66 -1.12 -3.51 -27.51
C ASP A 66 -0.77 -2.02 -27.49
N ILE A 67 -0.96 -1.35 -26.35
CA ILE A 67 -0.60 0.06 -26.14
C ILE A 67 0.88 0.14 -25.76
N VAL A 68 1.31 -0.72 -24.84
CA VAL A 68 2.69 -0.75 -24.32
C VAL A 68 3.70 -1.13 -25.40
N LYS A 69 3.32 -1.99 -26.36
CA LYS A 69 4.23 -2.45 -27.43
C LYS A 69 4.56 -1.40 -28.50
N GLN A 70 3.84 -0.27 -28.53
CA GLN A 70 4.05 0.75 -29.54
C GLN A 70 5.41 1.43 -29.37
N ASN A 71 6.12 1.70 -30.46
CA ASN A 71 7.44 2.33 -30.42
C ASN A 71 7.42 3.77 -29.89
N ASP A 72 6.27 4.45 -29.98
CA ASP A 72 6.02 5.80 -29.50
C ASP A 72 5.26 5.82 -28.16
N TYR A 73 5.13 4.67 -27.49
CA TYR A 73 4.45 4.57 -26.20
C TYR A 73 5.11 5.49 -25.16
N THR A 74 4.32 6.41 -24.64
CA THR A 74 4.67 7.27 -23.51
C THR A 74 3.79 6.88 -22.32
N PRO A 75 4.35 6.40 -21.20
CA PRO A 75 3.56 6.02 -20.02
C PRO A 75 2.72 7.18 -19.49
N SER A 76 1.45 6.91 -19.22
CA SER A 76 0.57 7.87 -18.53
C SER A 76 0.90 7.93 -17.03
N ASP A 77 0.46 8.97 -16.34
CA ASP A 77 0.56 9.06 -14.88
C ASP A 77 -0.05 7.82 -14.19
N GLN A 78 -1.12 7.26 -14.76
CA GLN A 78 -1.74 6.05 -14.27
C GLN A 78 -0.83 4.81 -14.43
N ASP A 79 -0.05 4.73 -15.50
CA ASP A 79 0.95 3.68 -15.71
C ASP A 79 2.10 3.83 -14.71
N LEU A 80 2.56 5.07 -14.47
CA LEU A 80 3.60 5.37 -13.48
C LEU A 80 3.17 4.98 -12.06
N LEU A 81 1.92 5.28 -11.68
CA LEU A 81 1.37 4.92 -10.37
C LEU A 81 1.15 3.41 -10.19
N ARG A 82 0.92 2.66 -11.28
CA ARG A 82 0.76 1.19 -11.24
C ARG A 82 2.09 0.44 -11.37
N CYS A 83 3.11 1.11 -11.90
CA CYS A 83 4.44 0.55 -11.99
C CYS A 83 4.95 0.13 -10.61
N ARG A 84 5.48 -1.10 -10.52
CA ARG A 84 6.07 -1.62 -9.29
C ARG A 84 7.58 -1.47 -9.34
N VAL A 85 8.09 -0.50 -8.58
CA VAL A 85 9.51 -0.40 -8.24
C VAL A 85 9.66 -0.73 -6.76
N LEU A 86 10.56 -1.64 -6.42
CA LEU A 86 10.85 -1.96 -5.03
C LEU A 86 11.78 -0.89 -4.45
N THR A 87 11.27 -0.07 -3.53
CA THR A 87 12.08 0.89 -2.80
C THR A 87 13.12 0.15 -1.95
N SER A 88 14.40 0.36 -2.24
CA SER A 88 15.53 -0.06 -1.40
C SER A 88 16.29 1.19 -0.96
N GLY A 89 16.53 1.32 0.34
CA GLY A 89 17.09 2.52 0.95
C GLY A 89 16.03 3.49 1.47
N ILE A 90 16.46 4.74 1.58
CA ILE A 90 15.70 5.87 2.11
C ILE A 90 15.74 6.96 1.06
N PHE A 91 14.57 7.46 0.66
CA PHE A 91 14.41 8.53 -0.31
C PHE A 91 13.74 9.72 0.35
N GLU A 92 14.22 10.92 0.04
CA GLU A 92 13.70 12.16 0.62
C GLU A 92 12.98 12.97 -0.43
N THR A 93 11.84 13.54 -0.07
CA THR A 93 11.11 14.50 -0.90
C THR A 93 10.66 15.67 -0.05
N LYS A 94 10.90 16.88 -0.55
CA LYS A 94 10.48 18.12 0.10
C LYS A 94 9.48 18.83 -0.78
N PHE A 95 8.36 19.23 -0.20
CA PHE A 95 7.30 19.94 -0.92
C PHE A 95 6.57 20.89 0.04
N GLN A 96 5.75 21.78 -0.51
CA GLN A 96 4.99 22.77 0.26
C GLN A 96 3.50 22.68 -0.09
N VAL A 97 2.64 22.63 0.93
CA VAL A 97 1.16 22.67 0.79
C VAL A 97 0.64 23.74 1.72
N ASP A 98 -0.16 24.69 1.20
CA ASP A 98 -0.72 25.80 1.98
C ASP A 98 0.31 26.54 2.86
N LYS A 99 1.50 26.78 2.29
CA LYS A 99 2.67 27.41 2.95
C LYS A 99 3.31 26.59 4.09
N VAL A 100 2.87 25.36 4.31
CA VAL A 100 3.50 24.41 5.24
C VAL A 100 4.49 23.54 4.49
N ASN A 101 5.73 23.47 4.98
CA ASN A 101 6.78 22.65 4.38
C ASN A 101 6.69 21.21 4.90
N PHE A 102 6.70 20.26 3.98
CA PHE A 102 6.75 18.83 4.25
C PHE A 102 8.11 18.30 3.84
N HIS A 103 8.70 17.49 4.72
CA HIS A 103 9.91 16.70 4.43
C HIS A 103 9.54 15.23 4.66
N MET A 104 9.28 14.53 3.56
CA MET A 104 8.84 13.14 3.56
C MET A 104 10.03 12.22 3.31
N PHE A 105 10.09 11.14 4.08
CA PHE A 105 11.07 10.06 3.94
C PHE A 105 10.33 8.80 3.50
N ASP A 106 10.54 8.35 2.26
CA ASP A 106 10.09 7.05 1.78
C ASP A 106 11.15 5.99 2.10
N VAL A 107 10.77 4.98 2.88
CA VAL A 107 11.70 3.97 3.40
C VAL A 107 11.29 2.59 2.92
N GLY A 108 12.26 1.79 2.47
CA GLY A 108 12.01 0.42 2.05
C GLY A 108 11.31 -0.40 3.15
N GLY A 109 10.18 -1.03 2.79
CA GLY A 109 9.33 -1.78 3.73
C GLY A 109 9.72 -3.25 3.98
N GLN A 110 10.58 -3.79 3.11
CA GLN A 110 11.00 -5.19 3.14
C GLN A 110 11.82 -5.49 4.39
N ARG A 111 11.79 -6.74 4.87
CA ARG A 111 12.46 -7.12 6.14
C ARG A 111 13.92 -6.68 6.22
N ASP A 112 14.68 -6.79 5.14
CA ASP A 112 16.10 -6.44 5.09
C ASP A 112 16.36 -4.91 5.09
N GLU A 113 15.36 -4.12 4.72
CA GLU A 113 15.42 -2.66 4.70
C GLU A 113 15.12 -2.05 6.07
N ARG A 114 14.36 -2.75 6.93
CA ARG A 114 13.84 -2.20 8.20
C ARG A 114 14.91 -1.80 9.20
N ARG A 115 16.11 -2.37 9.13
CA ARG A 115 17.24 -1.97 9.99
C ARG A 115 17.67 -0.52 9.73
N LYS A 116 17.42 0.01 8.53
CA LYS A 116 17.77 1.39 8.14
C LYS A 116 16.80 2.42 8.72
N TRP A 117 15.59 2.02 9.11
CA TRP A 117 14.53 2.94 9.58
C TRP A 117 14.94 3.80 10.78
N ILE A 118 15.81 3.28 11.65
CA ILE A 118 16.32 4.03 12.80
C ILE A 118 17.00 5.35 12.38
N GLN A 119 17.51 5.43 11.15
CA GLN A 119 18.13 6.64 10.58
C GLN A 119 17.11 7.77 10.36
N CYS A 120 15.82 7.43 10.25
CA CYS A 120 14.73 8.38 10.01
C CYS A 120 13.96 8.74 11.28
N PHE A 121 14.27 8.15 12.45
CA PHE A 121 13.44 8.30 13.66
C PHE A 121 13.69 9.59 14.45
N ASN A 122 14.63 10.43 14.03
CA ASN A 122 14.88 11.71 14.69
C ASN A 122 13.94 12.79 14.13
N ASP A 123 13.26 13.50 15.03
CA ASP A 123 12.42 14.68 14.75
C ASP A 123 11.28 14.46 13.73
N VAL A 124 10.73 13.23 13.67
CA VAL A 124 9.52 12.97 12.88
C VAL A 124 8.28 13.57 13.55
N THR A 125 7.45 14.25 12.77
CA THR A 125 6.15 14.77 13.25
C THR A 125 5.10 13.66 13.35
N ALA A 126 5.07 12.77 12.37
CA ALA A 126 4.13 11.67 12.28
C ALA A 126 4.73 10.54 11.43
N ILE A 127 4.16 9.34 11.59
CA ILE A 127 4.47 8.19 10.73
C ILE A 127 3.27 7.94 9.82
N ILE A 128 3.51 7.77 8.52
CA ILE A 128 2.50 7.23 7.60
C ILE A 128 2.76 5.73 7.47
N PHE A 129 1.86 4.91 8.01
CA PHE A 129 1.95 3.46 7.92
C PHE A 129 1.00 2.95 6.83
N VAL A 130 1.55 2.36 5.77
CA VAL A 130 0.78 1.91 4.61
C VAL A 130 0.56 0.39 4.66
N VAL A 131 -0.69 -0.02 4.54
CA VAL A 131 -1.13 -1.42 4.54
C VAL A 131 -1.73 -1.77 3.19
N ALA A 132 -1.32 -2.89 2.60
CA ALA A 132 -2.00 -3.47 1.45
C ALA A 132 -3.22 -4.29 1.91
N SER A 133 -4.37 -3.65 2.11
CA SER A 133 -5.56 -4.29 2.68
C SER A 133 -6.07 -5.48 1.84
N SER A 134 -5.89 -5.42 0.52
CA SER A 134 -6.24 -6.51 -0.40
C SER A 134 -5.38 -7.77 -0.27
N SER A 135 -4.26 -7.74 0.47
CA SER A 135 -3.30 -8.85 0.56
C SER A 135 -3.61 -9.88 1.66
N TYR A 136 -4.84 -9.89 2.20
CA TYR A 136 -5.25 -10.78 3.30
C TYR A 136 -5.14 -12.28 2.97
N ASN A 137 -5.14 -12.66 1.68
CA ASN A 137 -5.04 -14.05 1.23
C ASN A 137 -3.66 -14.43 0.66
N MET A 138 -2.64 -13.58 0.86
CA MET A 138 -1.30 -13.74 0.27
C MET A 138 -0.24 -13.90 1.35
N VAL A 139 0.90 -14.49 0.98
CA VAL A 139 2.11 -14.58 1.82
C VAL A 139 3.20 -13.60 1.35
N ILE A 140 4.07 -13.18 2.27
CA ILE A 140 5.20 -12.30 1.96
C ILE A 140 6.25 -13.02 1.09
N ARG A 141 7.06 -12.25 0.37
CA ARG A 141 8.07 -12.82 -0.54
C ARG A 141 9.25 -13.43 0.22
N GLU A 142 9.57 -12.84 1.36
CA GLU A 142 10.79 -13.12 2.11
C GLU A 142 10.84 -14.55 2.67
N ASP A 143 9.70 -15.14 3.05
CA ASP A 143 9.64 -16.52 3.55
C ASP A 143 8.59 -17.40 2.86
N ASN A 144 7.76 -16.82 1.98
CA ASN A 144 6.67 -17.49 1.28
C ASN A 144 5.73 -18.30 2.22
N HIS A 145 5.59 -17.84 3.47
CA HIS A 145 4.84 -18.53 4.51
C HIS A 145 4.01 -17.57 5.37
N THR A 146 4.58 -16.45 5.79
CA THR A 146 3.89 -15.48 6.65
C THR A 146 2.84 -14.72 5.85
N ASN A 147 1.59 -14.71 6.31
CA ASN A 147 0.51 -13.93 5.71
C ASN A 147 0.87 -12.42 5.66
N ARG A 148 0.64 -11.75 4.52
CA ARG A 148 1.02 -10.35 4.32
C ARG A 148 0.30 -9.38 5.25
N LEU A 149 -1.00 -9.59 5.49
CA LEU A 149 -1.76 -8.73 6.40
C LEU A 149 -1.35 -8.98 7.86
N GLN A 150 -1.07 -10.24 8.23
CA GLN A 150 -0.54 -10.56 9.55
C GLN A 150 0.85 -9.96 9.79
N GLU A 151 1.75 -9.99 8.79
CA GLU A 151 3.04 -9.31 8.86
C GLU A 151 2.86 -7.80 9.07
N ALA A 152 1.90 -7.18 8.37
CA ALA A 152 1.60 -5.75 8.56
C ALA A 152 1.09 -5.44 9.97
N LEU A 153 0.22 -6.29 10.55
CA LEU A 153 -0.24 -6.16 11.94
C LEU A 153 0.92 -6.29 12.94
N ASN A 154 1.79 -7.28 12.75
CA ASN A 154 2.97 -7.51 13.59
C ASN A 154 3.93 -6.30 13.53
N LEU A 155 4.16 -5.78 12.33
CA LEU A 155 5.01 -4.63 12.09
C LEU A 155 4.41 -3.36 12.71
N PHE A 156 3.12 -3.12 12.51
CA PHE A 156 2.41 -2.00 13.13
C PHE A 156 2.48 -2.06 14.65
N LYS A 157 2.27 -3.24 15.26
CA LYS A 157 2.43 -3.45 16.70
C LYS A 157 3.85 -3.14 17.18
N SER A 158 4.86 -3.49 16.41
CA SER A 158 6.27 -3.18 16.72
C SER A 158 6.53 -1.67 16.69
N ILE A 159 6.03 -0.98 15.67
CA ILE A 159 6.15 0.49 15.54
C ILE A 159 5.39 1.20 16.65
N TRP A 160 4.13 0.81 16.88
CA TRP A 160 3.25 1.41 17.88
C TRP A 160 3.83 1.32 19.30
N ASN A 161 4.41 0.17 19.66
CA ASN A 161 5.00 -0.04 20.98
C ASN A 161 6.49 0.32 21.06
N ASN A 162 7.05 0.91 20.00
CA ASN A 162 8.46 1.24 19.95
C ASN A 162 8.78 2.37 20.94
N ARG A 163 9.78 2.14 21.81
CA ARG A 163 10.20 3.12 22.83
C ARG A 163 10.61 4.49 22.27
N TRP A 164 11.15 4.53 21.05
CA TRP A 164 11.58 5.76 20.38
C TRP A 164 10.43 6.49 19.70
N LEU A 165 9.26 5.86 19.54
CA LEU A 165 8.10 6.39 18.82
C LEU A 165 6.86 6.61 19.71
N ARG A 166 7.00 6.52 21.04
CA ARG A 166 5.88 6.58 22.01
C ARG A 166 5.04 7.85 21.96
N THR A 167 5.59 8.95 21.44
CA THR A 167 4.89 10.24 21.31
C THR A 167 4.52 10.54 19.86
N ILE A 168 4.92 9.68 18.92
CA ILE A 168 4.74 9.90 17.48
C ILE A 168 3.43 9.26 17.07
N SER A 169 2.52 10.08 16.56
CA SER A 169 1.23 9.60 16.04
C SER A 169 1.40 8.91 14.70
N VAL A 170 0.50 7.98 14.41
CA VAL A 170 0.54 7.17 13.19
C VAL A 170 -0.70 7.48 12.34
N ILE A 171 -0.47 7.94 11.13
CA ILE A 171 -1.48 8.03 10.06
C ILE A 171 -1.49 6.66 9.38
N LEU A 172 -2.58 5.92 9.51
CA LEU A 172 -2.71 4.56 9.00
C LEU A 172 -3.43 4.56 7.66
N PHE A 173 -2.72 4.25 6.60
CA PHE A 173 -3.28 4.10 5.25
C PHE A 173 -3.63 2.65 4.98
N LEU A 174 -4.92 2.36 5.00
CA LEU A 174 -5.50 1.11 4.53
C LEU A 174 -5.63 1.20 3.01
N ASN A 175 -4.55 0.91 2.30
CA ASN A 175 -4.41 1.09 0.86
C ASN A 175 -4.93 -0.13 0.07
N LYS A 176 -5.10 0.06 -1.25
CA LYS A 176 -5.61 -0.93 -2.21
C LYS A 176 -7.06 -1.31 -1.95
N GLN A 177 -7.89 -0.32 -1.61
CA GLN A 177 -9.33 -0.51 -1.40
C GLN A 177 -10.04 -0.96 -2.69
N ASP A 178 -9.57 -0.53 -3.85
CA ASP A 178 -10.00 -1.00 -5.17
C ASP A 178 -9.83 -2.52 -5.30
N LEU A 179 -8.62 -3.02 -5.06
CA LEU A 179 -8.33 -4.46 -5.14
C LEU A 179 -9.00 -5.27 -4.01
N LEU A 180 -9.24 -4.65 -2.85
CA LEU A 180 -9.99 -5.29 -1.77
C LEU A 180 -11.46 -5.48 -2.18
N ALA A 181 -12.08 -4.44 -2.73
CA ALA A 181 -13.47 -4.48 -3.18
C ALA A 181 -13.66 -5.53 -4.29
N GLU A 182 -12.80 -5.54 -5.30
CA GLU A 182 -12.81 -6.55 -6.37
C GLU A 182 -12.75 -7.97 -5.81
N LYS A 183 -11.80 -8.23 -4.90
CA LYS A 183 -11.58 -9.56 -4.33
C LYS A 183 -12.72 -10.04 -3.44
N VAL A 184 -13.26 -9.14 -2.61
CA VAL A 184 -14.43 -9.43 -1.75
C VAL A 184 -15.66 -9.72 -2.61
N ASN A 185 -15.92 -8.91 -3.64
CA ASN A 185 -17.07 -9.08 -4.52
C ASN A 185 -16.98 -10.36 -5.37
N ALA A 186 -15.77 -10.74 -5.80
CA ALA A 186 -15.53 -11.97 -6.53
C ALA A 186 -15.82 -13.23 -5.68
N GLY A 187 -15.71 -13.15 -4.36
CA GLY A 187 -16.09 -14.23 -3.43
C GLY A 187 -15.23 -15.50 -3.50
N LYS A 188 -14.11 -15.47 -4.24
CA LYS A 188 -13.22 -16.63 -4.44
C LYS A 188 -12.30 -16.92 -3.26
N SER A 189 -11.86 -15.89 -2.54
CA SER A 189 -11.03 -16.02 -1.33
C SER A 189 -11.70 -15.27 -0.19
N LYS A 190 -12.30 -15.99 0.75
CA LYS A 190 -13.03 -15.39 1.86
C LYS A 190 -12.05 -14.96 2.95
N ILE A 191 -12.34 -13.85 3.63
CA ILE A 191 -11.44 -13.31 4.67
C ILE A 191 -11.40 -14.28 5.86
N GLU A 192 -12.53 -14.89 6.21
CA GLU A 192 -12.64 -15.84 7.32
C GLU A 192 -11.80 -17.13 7.17
N ASP A 193 -11.36 -17.46 5.96
CA ASP A 193 -10.45 -18.59 5.71
C ASP A 193 -9.01 -18.27 6.20
N TYR A 194 -8.67 -16.98 6.34
CA TYR A 194 -7.36 -16.49 6.77
C TYR A 194 -7.40 -15.81 8.15
N PHE A 195 -8.53 -15.16 8.46
CA PHE A 195 -8.80 -14.44 9.70
C PHE A 195 -10.17 -14.89 10.25
N PRO A 196 -10.24 -16.04 10.96
CA PRO A 196 -11.50 -16.68 11.37
C PRO A 196 -12.44 -15.79 12.20
N GLU A 197 -11.89 -14.83 12.93
CA GLU A 197 -12.64 -13.82 13.69
C GLU A 197 -13.55 -12.96 12.80
N PHE A 198 -13.24 -12.81 11.51
CA PHE A 198 -14.09 -12.12 10.56
C PHE A 198 -15.47 -12.77 10.45
N ALA A 199 -15.62 -14.09 10.65
CA ALA A 199 -16.92 -14.75 10.61
C ALA A 199 -17.91 -14.20 11.65
N ARG A 200 -17.40 -13.68 12.77
CA ARG A 200 -18.20 -13.10 13.87
C ARG A 200 -18.20 -11.58 13.89
N TYR A 201 -17.45 -10.94 12.99
CA TYR A 201 -17.36 -9.49 12.93
C TYR A 201 -18.65 -8.86 12.41
N THR A 202 -19.10 -7.80 13.05
CA THR A 202 -20.22 -6.97 12.59
C THR A 202 -19.71 -5.59 12.21
N THR A 203 -20.26 -5.02 11.14
CA THR A 203 -19.92 -3.64 10.76
C THR A 203 -20.31 -2.70 11.91
N PRO A 204 -19.43 -1.77 12.32
CA PRO A 204 -19.72 -0.89 13.44
C PRO A 204 -20.73 0.19 13.03
N ASP A 205 -21.50 0.68 14.01
CA ASP A 205 -22.58 1.65 13.76
C ASP A 205 -22.06 3.01 13.28
N ASP A 206 -20.81 3.34 13.58
CA ASP A 206 -20.13 4.57 13.15
C ASP A 206 -19.51 4.46 11.74
N ALA A 207 -19.72 3.33 11.05
CA ALA A 207 -19.22 3.16 9.69
C ALA A 207 -19.87 4.14 8.73
N THR A 208 -19.02 4.86 7.99
CA THR A 208 -19.41 5.75 6.88
C THR A 208 -19.06 5.08 5.55
N PRO A 209 -19.95 4.22 4.99
CA PRO A 209 -19.73 3.62 3.67
C PRO A 209 -19.79 4.69 2.57
N GLU A 210 -19.09 4.43 1.47
CA GLU A 210 -19.21 5.27 0.28
C GLU A 210 -20.56 5.03 -0.42
N VAL A 211 -21.04 6.04 -1.15
CA VAL A 211 -22.33 5.92 -1.86
C VAL A 211 -22.25 4.81 -2.90
N GLY A 212 -23.11 3.80 -2.77
CA GLY A 212 -23.12 2.63 -3.66
C GLY A 212 -22.11 1.54 -3.31
N GLU A 213 -21.39 1.66 -2.19
CA GLU A 213 -20.49 0.60 -1.71
C GLU A 213 -21.28 -0.65 -1.28
N ASP A 214 -20.81 -1.82 -1.71
CA ASP A 214 -21.39 -3.09 -1.29
C ASP A 214 -21.15 -3.30 0.22
N PRO A 215 -22.18 -3.63 1.02
CA PRO A 215 -22.04 -3.86 2.46
C PRO A 215 -20.98 -4.90 2.83
N ARG A 216 -20.70 -5.87 1.95
CA ARG A 216 -19.64 -6.88 2.13
C ARG A 216 -18.25 -6.22 2.11
N VAL A 217 -18.04 -5.24 1.23
CA VAL A 217 -16.81 -4.46 1.13
C VAL A 217 -16.66 -3.54 2.35
N THR A 218 -17.74 -2.86 2.76
CA THR A 218 -17.73 -2.06 3.99
C THR A 218 -17.33 -2.92 5.19
N ARG A 219 -17.98 -4.07 5.38
CA ARG A 219 -17.65 -5.00 6.47
C ARG A 219 -16.18 -5.44 6.42
N ALA A 220 -15.67 -5.79 5.24
CA ALA A 220 -14.29 -6.22 5.04
C ALA A 220 -13.27 -5.13 5.38
N LYS A 221 -13.43 -3.91 4.86
CA LYS A 221 -12.47 -2.83 5.10
C LYS A 221 -12.47 -2.37 6.56
N TYR A 222 -13.64 -2.33 7.19
CA TYR A 222 -13.77 -1.96 8.60
C TYR A 222 -13.23 -3.05 9.53
N PHE A 223 -13.38 -4.34 9.20
CA PHE A 223 -12.71 -5.41 9.92
C PHE A 223 -11.20 -5.20 9.95
N ILE A 224 -10.59 -4.98 8.78
CA ILE A 224 -9.15 -4.76 8.67
C ILE A 224 -8.75 -3.51 9.46
N ARG A 225 -9.51 -2.40 9.37
CA ARG A 225 -9.29 -1.20 10.18
C ARG A 225 -9.24 -1.54 11.67
N ASP A 226 -10.21 -2.29 12.15
CA ASP A 226 -10.39 -2.58 13.57
C ASP A 226 -9.30 -3.53 14.11
N GLU A 227 -8.73 -4.41 13.28
CA GLU A 227 -7.54 -5.19 13.65
C GLU A 227 -6.35 -4.29 14.03
N PHE A 228 -6.11 -3.21 13.27
CA PHE A 228 -5.07 -2.23 13.59
C PHE A 228 -5.47 -1.33 14.77
N LEU A 229 -6.72 -0.88 14.82
CA LEU A 229 -7.18 -0.03 15.91
C LEU A 229 -7.11 -0.75 17.25
N ARG A 230 -7.43 -2.05 17.29
CA ARG A 230 -7.27 -2.89 18.50
C ARG A 230 -5.85 -2.85 19.05
N ILE A 231 -4.84 -2.82 18.18
CA ILE A 231 -3.43 -2.68 18.59
C ILE A 231 -3.21 -1.29 19.19
N SER A 232 -3.71 -0.24 18.52
CA SER A 232 -3.48 1.14 18.94
C SER A 232 -4.17 1.51 20.27
N THR A 233 -5.36 0.96 20.52
CA THR A 233 -6.15 1.25 21.73
C THR A 233 -5.75 0.40 22.92
N ALA A 234 -4.95 -0.67 22.73
CA ALA A 234 -4.52 -1.54 23.82
C ALA A 234 -3.53 -0.88 24.78
N SER A 235 -2.71 0.07 24.31
CA SER A 235 -1.58 0.61 25.06
C SER A 235 -1.89 1.87 25.90
N GLY A 236 -3.10 2.42 25.82
CA GLY A 236 -3.78 3.24 26.84
C GLY A 236 -3.13 4.51 27.41
N ASP A 237 -1.89 4.88 27.08
CA ASP A 237 -1.20 6.02 27.71
C ASP A 237 -1.62 7.38 27.14
N GLY A 238 -2.41 7.37 26.06
CA GLY A 238 -2.94 8.54 25.40
C GLY A 238 -1.86 9.43 24.78
N ARG A 239 -0.58 9.02 24.69
CA ARG A 239 0.52 9.90 24.25
C ARG A 239 0.63 10.08 22.74
N HIS A 240 -0.03 9.24 21.97
CA HIS A 240 -0.10 9.34 20.53
C HIS A 240 -1.39 8.69 20.02
N TYR A 241 -1.77 9.00 18.79
CA TYR A 241 -3.03 8.54 18.20
C TYR A 241 -2.80 7.85 16.86
N CYS A 242 -3.75 6.99 16.51
CA CYS A 242 -3.84 6.37 15.19
C CYS A 242 -4.95 7.05 14.39
N TYR A 243 -4.65 7.50 13.17
CA TYR A 243 -5.58 8.16 12.25
C TYR A 243 -5.81 7.26 11.03
N PRO A 244 -6.83 6.40 11.03
CA PRO A 244 -7.07 5.45 9.94
C PRO A 244 -7.75 6.12 8.73
N HIS A 245 -7.23 5.84 7.54
CA HIS A 245 -7.80 6.27 6.26
C HIS A 245 -7.88 5.11 5.28
N PHE A 246 -9.04 4.97 4.63
CA PHE A 246 -9.21 4.10 3.47
C PHE A 246 -8.65 4.83 2.25
N THR A 247 -7.69 4.23 1.55
CA THR A 247 -6.97 4.89 0.46
C THR A 247 -6.85 3.99 -0.77
N CYS A 248 -6.76 4.62 -1.94
CA CYS A 248 -6.26 3.98 -3.15
C CYS A 248 -5.06 4.79 -3.64
N ALA A 249 -4.05 4.14 -4.20
CA ALA A 249 -2.83 4.80 -4.65
C ALA A 249 -3.07 5.85 -5.76
N VAL A 250 -4.19 5.75 -6.48
CA VAL A 250 -4.60 6.72 -7.50
C VAL A 250 -5.44 7.87 -6.96
N ASP A 251 -5.79 7.83 -5.67
CA ASP A 251 -6.58 8.87 -5.03
C ASP A 251 -5.70 10.09 -4.72
N THR A 252 -5.87 11.14 -5.52
CA THR A 252 -5.17 12.41 -5.37
C THR A 252 -5.57 13.16 -4.08
N GLU A 253 -6.66 12.75 -3.42
CA GLU A 253 -7.11 13.31 -2.15
C GLU A 253 -6.27 12.84 -0.95
N ASN A 254 -5.45 11.80 -1.11
CA ASN A 254 -4.61 11.26 -0.03
C ASN A 254 -3.72 12.34 0.59
N ILE A 255 -3.14 13.23 -0.23
CA ILE A 255 -2.29 14.32 0.26
C ILE A 255 -3.07 15.29 1.16
N ARG A 256 -4.33 15.60 0.80
CA ARG A 256 -5.17 16.47 1.64
C ARG A 256 -5.52 15.79 2.97
N ARG A 257 -5.77 14.48 2.97
CA ARG A 257 -6.00 13.72 4.21
C ARG A 257 -4.77 13.78 5.12
N VAL A 258 -3.57 13.49 4.59
CA VAL A 258 -2.30 13.63 5.36
C VAL A 258 -2.15 15.05 5.90
N PHE A 259 -2.40 16.07 5.08
CA PHE A 259 -2.30 17.46 5.50
C PHE A 259 -3.21 17.78 6.69
N ASN A 260 -4.48 17.35 6.63
CA ASN A 260 -5.43 17.56 7.71
C ASN A 260 -5.03 16.84 9.00
N ASP A 261 -4.58 15.58 8.90
CA ASP A 261 -4.11 14.84 10.09
C ASP A 261 -2.88 15.48 10.71
N CYS A 262 -1.91 15.89 9.87
CA CYS A 262 -0.71 16.59 10.35
C CYS A 262 -1.09 17.88 11.07
N ARG A 263 -2.07 18.63 10.57
CA ARG A 263 -2.60 19.83 11.24
C ARG A 263 -3.16 19.49 12.61
N ASP A 264 -3.99 18.45 12.72
CA ASP A 264 -4.57 18.02 13.99
C ASP A 264 -3.51 17.52 14.98
N ILE A 265 -2.51 16.76 14.50
CA ILE A 265 -1.37 16.28 15.29
C ILE A 265 -0.61 17.48 15.86
N ILE A 266 -0.24 18.45 15.02
CA ILE A 266 0.48 19.66 15.43
C ILE A 266 -0.35 20.46 16.44
N GLN A 267 -1.66 20.62 16.22
CA GLN A 267 -2.54 21.31 17.15
C GLN A 267 -2.60 20.61 18.51
N ARG A 268 -2.72 19.28 18.54
CA ARG A 268 -2.71 18.51 19.80
C ARG A 268 -1.35 18.56 20.50
N MET A 269 -0.24 18.53 19.74
CA MET A 269 1.10 18.72 20.29
C MET A 269 1.22 20.08 20.98
N HIS A 270 0.75 21.16 20.34
CA HIS A 270 0.72 22.50 20.95
C HIS A 270 -0.17 22.54 22.20
N LEU A 271 -1.38 22.00 22.16
CA LEU A 271 -2.29 22.02 23.33
C LEU A 271 -1.71 21.27 24.54
N ARG A 272 -1.04 20.14 24.32
CA ARG A 272 -0.33 19.41 25.39
C ARG A 272 0.84 20.18 25.98
N GLN A 273 1.57 20.93 25.16
CA GLN A 273 2.66 21.76 25.64
C GLN A 273 2.16 22.82 26.67
N TYR A 274 0.88 23.19 26.60
CA TYR A 274 0.24 24.12 27.52
C TYR A 274 -0.63 23.43 28.60
N GLU A 275 -0.53 22.11 28.78
CA GLU A 275 -1.31 21.34 29.78
C GLU A 275 -2.84 21.47 29.62
N LEU A 276 -3.32 21.76 28.40
CA LEU A 276 -4.75 21.91 28.10
C LEU A 276 -5.44 20.57 27.72
N LEU A 277 -4.69 19.46 27.75
CA LEU A 277 -5.12 18.11 27.37
C LEU A 277 -4.59 17.06 28.36
#